data_AF-A0A812V1T5-F1
#
_entry.id   AF-A0A812V1T5-F1
#
_cell.length_a   1.000
_cell.length_b   1.000
_cell.length_c   1.000
_cell.angle_alpha   90.00
_cell.angle_beta   90.00
_cell.angle_gamma   90.00
#
_symmetry.space_group_name_H-M   'P 1'
#
loop_
_entity.id
_entity.type
_entity.pdbx_description
1 polymer ?
#
loop_
_entity_poly.entity_id
_entity_poly.type
_entity_poly.pdbx_seq_one_letter_code
_entity_poly.pdbx_strand_id
1 'polypeptide(L)'
;MEDLQKQLSTYRLELARMKRELTVCDQQDAALTETARNLEARKDQEGDAAATRRTLETKLHDISHFKSSNQRKRLQLLNSRDETERKLVNLTQDLTLALNRQQQSDSRARMIRSLHGDAGSKPGGVDEAGLKIADMKRQELAATEPVRLSGSGRFHGLHEIFEVSERALQDVSSSLKEARRASQLREVRAGLGFGSVDGSLQNGAERKELRSLHLLLCCLRIYIQHQRELGKGAAASSGDGIVLEQALEDNLQLRKELNALIQEKRERAESGAFSAEGTEVAEEGLLQFFQEAALLQPGSGT
;
A
#
# COMPACT_ATOMS: atom_id res chain seq x y z
N MET A 1 14.72 11.69 8.95
CA MET A 1 15.48 10.48 8.52
C MET A 1 16.51 10.08 9.55
N GLU A 2 17.34 11.02 10.01
CA GLU A 2 18.29 10.79 11.12
C GLU A 2 17.60 10.21 12.36
N ASP A 3 16.40 10.70 12.70
CA ASP A 3 15.61 10.15 13.81
C ASP A 3 15.22 8.68 13.61
N LEU A 4 14.83 8.28 12.39
CA LEU A 4 14.49 6.88 12.08
C LEU A 4 15.73 5.99 12.18
N GLN A 5 16.89 6.47 11.71
CA GLN A 5 18.16 5.76 11.85
C GLN A 5 18.57 5.60 13.32
N LYS A 6 18.40 6.66 14.12
CA LYS A 6 18.66 6.65 15.56
C LYS A 6 17.75 5.63 16.25
N GLN A 7 16.44 5.65 15.99
CA GLN A 7 15.50 4.68 16.55
C GLN A 7 15.85 3.24 16.15
N LEU A 8 16.22 2.98 14.89
CA LEU A 8 16.68 1.66 14.46
C LEU A 8 17.91 1.19 15.23
N SER A 9 18.88 2.09 15.48
CA SER A 9 20.06 1.76 16.28
C SER A 9 19.70 1.39 17.72
N THR A 10 18.75 2.10 18.32
CA THR A 10 18.25 1.82 19.67
C THR A 10 17.58 0.44 19.76
N TYR A 11 16.66 0.12 18.84
CA TYR A 11 15.99 -1.18 18.86
C TYR A 11 16.94 -2.35 18.55
N ARG A 12 17.97 -2.14 17.72
CA ARG A 12 19.03 -3.15 17.51
C ARG A 12 19.83 -3.42 18.78
N LEU A 13 20.18 -2.38 19.53
CA LEU A 13 20.87 -2.52 20.82
C LEU A 13 19.98 -3.26 21.83
N GLU A 14 18.69 -2.94 21.86
CA GLU A 14 17.72 -3.58 22.75
C GLU A 14 17.55 -5.07 22.43
N LEU A 15 17.47 -5.45 21.16
CA LEU A 15 17.49 -6.86 20.74
C LEU A 15 18.76 -7.59 21.16
N ALA A 16 19.93 -6.95 21.01
CA ALA A 16 21.18 -7.53 21.46
C ALA A 16 21.24 -7.69 22.99
N ARG A 17 20.61 -6.79 23.74
CA ARG A 17 20.44 -6.92 25.19
C ARG A 17 19.52 -8.10 25.54
N MET A 18 18.33 -8.18 24.96
CA MET A 18 17.37 -9.27 25.23
C MET A 18 17.95 -10.64 24.86
N LYS A 19 18.71 -10.75 23.77
CA LYS A 19 19.42 -11.99 23.41
C LYS A 19 20.38 -12.44 24.52
N ARG A 20 21.15 -11.52 25.09
CA ARG A 20 22.05 -11.82 26.22
C ARG A 20 21.28 -12.24 27.46
N GLU A 21 20.18 -11.56 27.78
CA GLU A 21 19.35 -11.92 28.94
C GLU A 21 18.69 -13.30 28.78
N LEU A 22 18.27 -13.68 27.56
CA LEU A 22 17.79 -15.03 27.27
C LEU A 22 18.88 -16.08 27.48
N THR A 23 20.11 -15.82 27.02
CA THR A 23 21.25 -16.72 27.28
C THR A 23 21.50 -16.89 28.78
N VAL A 24 21.37 -15.83 29.59
CA VAL A 24 21.47 -15.93 31.05
C VAL A 24 20.35 -16.80 31.63
N CYS A 25 19.11 -16.66 31.16
CA CYS A 25 18.01 -17.53 31.58
C CYS A 25 18.29 -19.01 31.27
N ASP A 26 18.85 -19.31 30.09
CA ASP A 26 19.19 -20.68 29.70
C ASP A 26 20.34 -21.25 30.57
N GLN A 27 21.36 -20.44 30.88
CA GLN A 27 22.44 -20.82 31.79
C GLN A 27 21.93 -21.09 33.21
N GLN A 28 21.03 -20.23 33.71
CA GLN A 28 20.40 -20.40 35.02
C GLN A 28 19.56 -21.68 35.08
N ASP A 29 18.81 -21.99 34.02
CA ASP A 29 18.00 -23.21 33.98
C ASP A 29 18.85 -24.49 33.95
N ALA A 30 19.96 -24.46 33.22
CA ALA A 30 20.95 -25.55 33.22
C ALA A 30 21.55 -25.76 34.62
N ALA A 31 21.99 -24.69 35.28
CA ALA A 31 22.55 -24.76 36.64
C ALA A 31 21.53 -25.24 37.69
N LEU A 32 20.28 -24.76 37.61
CA LEU A 32 19.19 -25.23 38.49
C LEU A 32 18.85 -26.71 38.25
N THR A 33 18.96 -27.18 37.00
CA THR A 33 18.75 -28.58 36.66
C THR A 33 19.86 -29.48 37.18
N GLU A 34 21.12 -29.05 37.07
CA GLU A 34 22.26 -29.78 37.62
C GLU A 34 22.21 -29.85 39.15
N THR A 35 21.93 -28.73 39.82
CA THR A 35 21.79 -28.68 41.29
C THR A 35 20.65 -29.55 41.79
N ALA A 36 19.49 -29.56 41.10
CA ALA A 36 18.38 -30.47 41.42
C ALA A 36 18.82 -31.94 41.34
N ARG A 37 19.47 -32.34 40.23
CA ARG A 37 19.97 -33.72 40.06
C ARG A 37 20.96 -34.12 41.14
N ASN A 38 21.86 -33.23 41.53
CA ASN A 38 22.84 -33.49 42.60
C ASN A 38 22.15 -33.66 43.97
N LEU A 39 21.09 -32.89 44.25
CA LEU A 39 20.30 -33.02 45.47
C LEU A 39 19.47 -34.31 45.48
N GLU A 40 18.92 -34.72 44.33
CA GLU A 40 18.23 -36.00 44.17
C GLU A 40 19.19 -37.18 44.39
N ALA A 41 20.37 -37.16 43.77
CA ALA A 41 21.38 -38.20 43.99
C ALA A 41 21.84 -38.29 45.46
N ARG A 42 21.95 -37.16 46.16
CA ARG A 42 22.25 -37.14 47.60
C ARG A 42 21.10 -37.67 48.45
N LYS A 43 19.86 -37.38 48.05
CA LYS A 43 18.65 -37.88 48.72
C LYS A 43 18.62 -39.41 48.73
N ASP A 44 19.10 -40.04 47.67
CA ASP A 44 19.19 -41.50 47.56
C ASP A 44 20.36 -42.11 48.36
N GLN A 45 21.43 -41.35 48.59
CA GLN A 45 22.63 -41.82 49.31
C GLN A 45 22.56 -41.66 50.83
N GLU A 46 21.99 -40.56 51.33
CA GLU A 46 22.04 -40.18 52.76
C GLU A 46 20.90 -40.79 53.61
N GLY A 47 20.72 -42.12 53.54
CA GLY A 47 19.64 -42.87 54.19
C GLY A 47 19.16 -42.39 55.60
N ASP A 48 17.83 -42.36 55.74
CA ASP A 48 16.98 -42.31 56.96
C ASP A 48 17.11 -41.19 58.01
N ALA A 49 18.09 -40.28 57.93
CA ALA A 49 18.07 -39.11 58.82
C ALA A 49 16.91 -38.16 58.41
N ALA A 50 15.74 -38.32 59.06
CA ALA A 50 14.52 -37.60 58.71
C ALA A 50 14.69 -36.07 58.62
N ALA A 51 15.62 -35.49 59.38
CA ALA A 51 15.96 -34.07 59.33
C ALA A 51 16.70 -33.65 58.05
N THR A 52 17.65 -34.45 57.56
CA THR A 52 18.38 -34.14 56.30
C THR A 52 17.44 -34.28 55.11
N ARG A 53 16.58 -35.32 55.11
CA ARG A 53 15.56 -35.52 54.07
C ARG A 53 14.62 -34.32 53.93
N ARG A 54 14.08 -33.80 55.04
CA ARG A 54 13.22 -32.59 55.02
C ARG A 54 13.96 -31.40 54.44
N THR A 55 15.22 -31.21 54.81
CA THR A 55 16.06 -30.11 54.31
C THR A 55 16.29 -30.21 52.81
N LEU A 56 16.57 -31.42 52.28
CA LEU A 56 16.73 -31.66 50.84
C LEU A 56 15.41 -31.43 50.09
N GLU A 57 14.28 -31.85 50.66
CA GLU A 57 12.95 -31.61 50.07
C GLU A 57 12.61 -30.12 49.99
N THR A 58 12.90 -29.33 51.03
CA THR A 58 12.74 -27.87 50.97
C THR A 58 13.62 -27.25 49.87
N LYS A 59 14.90 -27.64 49.77
CA LYS A 59 15.79 -27.13 48.71
C LYS A 59 15.31 -27.48 47.30
N LEU A 60 14.82 -28.71 47.10
CA LEU A 60 14.24 -29.13 45.82
C LEU A 60 12.98 -28.33 45.49
N HIS A 61 12.14 -28.05 46.49
CA HIS A 61 10.96 -27.21 46.32
C HIS A 61 11.33 -25.77 45.94
N ASP A 62 12.33 -25.17 46.60
CA ASP A 62 12.83 -23.84 46.27
C ASP A 62 13.37 -23.80 44.83
N ILE A 63 14.15 -24.81 44.41
CA ILE A 63 14.62 -24.91 43.01
C ILE A 63 13.44 -24.98 42.03
N SER A 64 12.38 -25.71 42.35
CA SER A 64 11.17 -25.75 41.52
C SER A 64 10.51 -24.37 41.36
N HIS A 65 10.46 -23.59 42.45
CA HIS A 65 9.98 -22.19 42.40
C HIS A 65 10.88 -21.30 41.56
N PHE A 66 12.21 -21.40 41.73
CA PHE A 66 13.16 -20.63 40.93
C PHE A 66 13.08 -20.98 39.44
N LYS A 67 12.93 -22.26 39.09
CA LYS A 67 12.69 -22.69 37.71
C LYS A 67 11.42 -22.08 37.13
N SER A 68 10.31 -22.15 37.87
CA SER A 68 9.04 -21.56 37.46
C SER A 68 9.15 -20.04 37.25
N SER A 69 9.86 -19.35 38.15
CA SER A 69 10.12 -17.91 38.04
C SER A 69 10.99 -17.57 36.82
N ASN A 70 12.07 -18.32 36.60
CA ASN A 70 12.95 -18.16 35.44
C ASN A 70 12.22 -18.42 34.12
N GLN A 71 11.34 -19.42 34.08
CA GLN A 71 10.50 -19.72 32.92
C GLN A 71 9.56 -18.55 32.58
N ARG A 72 8.90 -17.95 33.57
CA ARG A 72 8.07 -16.75 33.36
C ARG A 72 8.88 -15.59 32.82
N LYS A 73 10.05 -15.33 33.41
CA LYS A 73 10.97 -14.28 32.95
C LYS A 73 11.40 -14.51 31.49
N ARG A 74 11.76 -15.75 31.14
CA ARG A 74 12.13 -16.14 29.78
C ARG A 74 10.98 -15.89 28.80
N LEU A 75 9.75 -16.25 29.15
CA LEU A 75 8.58 -15.99 28.32
C LEU A 75 8.33 -14.49 28.12
N GLN A 76 8.48 -13.67 29.17
CA GLN A 76 8.38 -12.22 29.08
C GLN A 76 9.43 -11.62 28.14
N LEU A 77 10.68 -12.10 28.20
CA LEU A 77 11.76 -11.67 27.31
C LEU A 77 11.49 -12.07 25.85
N LEU A 78 10.93 -13.25 25.60
CA LEU A 78 10.55 -13.67 24.25
C LEU A 78 9.44 -12.80 23.67
N ASN A 79 8.39 -12.51 24.45
CA ASN A 79 7.31 -11.61 24.01
C ASN A 79 7.85 -10.21 23.71
N SER A 80 8.69 -9.67 24.59
CA SER A 80 9.32 -8.35 24.40
C SER A 80 10.23 -8.31 23.17
N ARG A 81 10.94 -9.41 22.89
CA ARG A 81 11.76 -9.57 21.69
C ARG A 81 10.89 -9.52 20.44
N ASP A 82 9.82 -10.30 20.39
CA ASP A 82 8.94 -10.38 19.23
C ASP A 82 8.26 -9.02 18.95
N GLU A 83 7.83 -8.29 19.99
CA GLU A 83 7.33 -6.92 19.86
C GLU A 83 8.36 -5.96 19.27
N THR A 84 9.61 -6.06 19.75
CA THR A 84 10.71 -5.21 19.29
C THR A 84 11.10 -5.53 17.85
N GLU A 85 11.08 -6.80 17.45
CA GLU A 85 11.32 -7.23 16.07
C GLU A 85 10.26 -6.67 15.12
N ARG A 86 8.98 -6.71 15.50
CA ARG A 86 7.90 -6.07 14.72
C ARG A 86 8.13 -4.58 14.54
N LYS A 87 8.50 -3.86 15.61
CA LYS A 87 8.81 -2.42 15.55
C LYS A 87 10.00 -2.14 14.62
N LEU A 88 11.03 -2.98 14.66
CA LEU A 88 12.21 -2.85 13.80
C LEU A 88 11.85 -3.05 12.32
N VAL A 89 11.02 -4.04 12.01
CA VAL A 89 10.52 -4.28 10.63
C VAL A 89 9.74 -3.05 10.14
N ASN A 90 8.80 -2.55 10.93
CA ASN A 90 8.00 -1.37 10.57
C ASN A 90 8.89 -0.13 10.33
N LEU A 91 9.83 0.17 11.24
CA LEU A 91 10.75 1.29 11.07
C LEU A 91 11.68 1.13 9.86
N THR A 92 12.09 -0.09 9.54
CA THR A 92 12.91 -0.37 8.35
C THR A 92 12.11 -0.10 7.07
N GLN A 93 10.83 -0.49 7.05
CA GLN A 93 9.92 -0.17 5.96
C GLN A 93 9.71 1.34 5.81
N ASP A 94 9.47 2.04 6.91
CA ASP A 94 9.29 3.50 6.92
C ASP A 94 10.53 4.24 6.43
N LEU A 95 11.72 3.82 6.87
CA LEU A 95 12.99 4.36 6.39
C LEU A 95 13.15 4.14 4.88
N THR A 96 12.79 2.95 4.38
CA THR A 96 12.85 2.63 2.95
C THR A 96 11.89 3.52 2.15
N LEU A 97 10.67 3.75 2.65
CA LEU A 97 9.71 4.65 2.02
C LEU A 97 10.21 6.10 2.04
N ALA A 98 10.80 6.56 3.14
CA ALA A 98 11.37 7.90 3.26
C ALA A 98 12.53 8.10 2.28
N LEU A 99 13.44 7.13 2.15
CA LEU A 99 14.54 7.16 1.19
C LEU A 99 14.04 7.20 -0.26
N ASN A 100 13.03 6.39 -0.59
CA ASN A 100 12.42 6.41 -1.92
C ASN A 100 11.80 7.77 -2.25
N ARG A 101 11.09 8.38 -1.29
CA ARG A 101 10.51 9.73 -1.45
C ARG A 101 11.61 10.78 -1.62
N GLN A 102 12.69 10.70 -0.87
CA GLN A 102 13.84 11.59 -1.02
C GLN A 102 14.48 11.44 -2.40
N GLN A 103 14.77 10.22 -2.85
CA GLN A 103 15.34 9.97 -4.18
C GLN A 103 14.45 10.48 -5.31
N GLN A 104 13.12 10.35 -5.18
CA GLN A 104 12.17 10.92 -6.12
C GLN A 104 12.23 12.45 -6.13
N SER A 105 12.29 13.08 -4.95
CA SER A 105 12.42 14.54 -4.82
C SER A 105 13.74 15.04 -5.41
N ASP A 106 14.85 14.37 -5.11
CA ASP A 106 16.18 14.70 -5.65
C ASP A 106 16.24 14.55 -7.18
N SER A 107 15.58 13.52 -7.71
CA SER A 107 15.50 13.30 -9.16
C SER A 107 14.64 14.35 -9.85
N ARG A 108 13.52 14.75 -9.24
CA ARG A 108 12.71 15.89 -9.70
C ARG A 108 13.49 17.20 -9.62
N ALA A 109 14.19 17.46 -8.53
CA ALA A 109 15.02 18.65 -8.37
C ALA A 109 16.15 18.69 -9.41
N ARG A 110 16.78 17.56 -9.72
CA ARG A 110 17.77 17.45 -10.81
C ARG A 110 17.15 17.73 -12.18
N MET A 111 15.98 17.17 -12.47
CA MET A 111 15.26 17.40 -13.72
C MET A 111 14.86 18.88 -13.87
N ILE A 112 14.34 19.49 -12.80
CA ILE A 112 14.01 20.91 -12.76
C ILE A 112 15.27 21.74 -13.02
N ARG A 113 16.39 21.45 -12.33
CA ARG A 113 17.67 22.15 -12.58
C ARG A 113 18.15 22.00 -14.02
N SER A 114 18.05 20.81 -14.62
CA SER A 114 18.43 20.63 -16.03
C SER A 114 17.52 21.36 -17.00
N LEU A 115 16.21 21.45 -16.70
CA LEU A 115 15.24 22.19 -17.51
C LEU A 115 15.43 23.71 -17.39
N HIS A 116 15.87 24.19 -16.23
CA HIS A 116 16.27 25.60 -16.04
C HIS A 116 17.62 25.93 -16.67
N GLY A 117 18.30 24.92 -17.26
CA GLY A 117 19.59 25.05 -17.90
C GLY A 117 20.74 25.03 -16.89
N ASP A 118 21.84 24.38 -17.29
CA ASP A 118 23.17 24.68 -16.77
C ASP A 118 23.51 26.12 -17.23
N ALA A 119 22.96 27.11 -16.54
CA ALA A 119 22.92 28.52 -16.91
C ALA A 119 24.29 29.21 -16.73
N GLY A 120 25.38 28.51 -17.04
CA GLY A 120 26.68 29.11 -17.32
C GLY A 120 26.73 29.81 -18.69
N SER A 121 25.73 29.61 -19.56
CA SER A 121 25.73 30.15 -20.92
C SER A 121 24.61 31.19 -21.11
N LYS A 122 24.87 32.40 -20.60
CA LYS A 122 24.14 33.67 -20.79
C LYS A 122 22.65 33.68 -20.36
N PRO A 123 22.19 34.76 -19.68
CA PRO A 123 20.78 34.97 -19.36
C PRO A 123 20.01 35.37 -20.62
N GLY A 124 19.81 34.43 -21.55
CA GLY A 124 18.77 34.50 -22.56
C GLY A 124 17.55 33.82 -21.96
N GLY A 125 16.52 34.61 -21.64
CA GLY A 125 15.38 34.22 -20.82
C GLY A 125 14.84 32.83 -21.17
N VAL A 126 14.65 32.00 -20.13
CA VAL A 126 13.66 30.93 -20.18
C VAL A 126 12.37 31.61 -20.62
N ASP A 127 11.94 31.31 -21.84
CA ASP A 127 10.80 31.97 -22.47
C ASP A 127 9.62 31.91 -21.50
N GLU A 128 9.17 33.06 -21.02
CA GLU A 128 8.11 33.18 -20.01
C GLU A 128 6.83 32.46 -20.49
N ALA A 129 6.67 32.37 -21.82
CA ALA A 129 5.69 31.54 -22.50
C ALA A 129 5.78 30.05 -22.14
N GLY A 130 6.98 29.48 -22.07
CA GLY A 130 7.21 28.08 -21.69
C GLY A 130 6.83 27.79 -20.24
N LEU A 131 7.16 28.70 -19.31
CA LEU A 131 6.76 28.58 -17.91
C LEU A 131 5.23 28.69 -17.77
N LYS A 132 4.61 29.64 -18.48
CA LYS A 132 3.16 29.85 -18.49
C LYS A 132 2.42 28.63 -19.06
N ILE A 133 2.93 28.02 -20.13
CA ILE A 133 2.37 26.79 -20.70
C ILE A 133 2.50 25.63 -19.71
N ALA A 134 3.63 25.50 -19.01
CA ALA A 134 3.82 24.46 -18.00
C ALA A 134 2.89 24.64 -16.80
N ASP A 135 2.70 25.86 -16.31
CA ASP A 135 1.76 26.17 -15.22
C ASP A 135 0.30 25.97 -15.63
N MET A 136 -0.07 26.36 -16.86
CA MET A 136 -1.38 26.05 -17.43
C MET A 136 -1.62 24.54 -17.50
N LYS A 137 -0.64 23.76 -17.98
CA LYS A 137 -0.72 22.30 -18.00
C LYS A 137 -0.82 21.69 -16.61
N ARG A 138 -0.15 22.27 -15.61
CA ARG A 138 -0.27 21.86 -14.21
C ARG A 138 -1.67 22.10 -13.66
N GLN A 139 -2.27 23.25 -13.98
CA GLN A 139 -3.65 23.59 -13.60
C GLN A 139 -4.67 22.69 -14.31
N GLU A 140 -4.49 22.42 -15.61
CA GLU A 140 -5.28 21.44 -16.37
C GLU A 140 -5.22 20.06 -15.71
N LEU A 141 -4.03 19.56 -15.36
CA LEU A 141 -3.89 18.23 -14.73
C LEU A 141 -4.40 18.16 -13.28
N ALA A 142 -4.48 19.31 -12.59
CA ALA A 142 -5.00 19.39 -11.22
C ALA A 142 -6.53 19.56 -11.19
N ALA A 143 -7.15 20.01 -12.28
CA ALA A 143 -8.59 20.12 -12.39
C ALA A 143 -9.21 18.73 -12.57
N THR A 144 -9.84 18.21 -11.52
CA THR A 144 -10.58 16.94 -11.57
C THR A 144 -12.01 17.09 -12.08
N GLU A 145 -12.51 18.33 -12.19
CA GLU A 145 -13.88 18.61 -12.62
C GLU A 145 -13.96 18.84 -14.14
N PRO A 146 -14.80 18.09 -14.87
CA PRO A 146 -14.95 18.22 -16.32
C PRO A 146 -15.35 19.64 -16.76
N VAL A 147 -16.16 20.32 -15.96
CA VAL A 147 -16.63 21.69 -16.24
C VAL A 147 -15.45 22.67 -16.22
N ARG A 148 -14.54 22.54 -15.25
CA ARG A 148 -13.33 23.37 -15.20
C ARG A 148 -12.40 23.08 -16.36
N LEU A 149 -12.22 21.80 -16.70
CA LEU A 149 -11.46 21.37 -17.88
C LEU A 149 -12.04 21.89 -19.21
N SER A 150 -13.36 22.04 -19.31
CA SER A 150 -13.99 22.59 -20.52
C SER A 150 -13.78 24.09 -20.70
N GLY A 151 -13.54 24.81 -19.60
CA GLY A 151 -13.26 26.26 -19.61
C GLY A 151 -11.77 26.60 -19.64
N SER A 152 -10.89 25.63 -19.34
CA SER A 152 -9.44 25.82 -19.31
C SER A 152 -8.73 24.77 -20.15
N GLY A 153 -8.24 25.15 -21.33
CA GLY A 153 -7.30 24.33 -22.11
C GLY A 153 -7.66 24.15 -23.59
N ARG A 154 -7.29 22.99 -24.15
CA ARG A 154 -7.50 22.62 -25.56
C ARG A 154 -8.84 21.92 -25.85
N PHE A 155 -9.66 21.69 -24.83
CA PHE A 155 -10.93 21.01 -25.00
C PHE A 155 -12.00 22.00 -25.46
N HIS A 156 -12.74 21.65 -26.50
CA HIS A 156 -13.78 22.50 -27.12
C HIS A 156 -15.15 22.33 -26.44
N GLY A 157 -15.18 21.72 -25.26
CA GLY A 157 -16.38 21.50 -24.47
C GLY A 157 -16.31 20.23 -23.63
N LEU A 158 -17.37 20.01 -22.85
CA LEU A 158 -17.53 18.82 -22.00
C LEU A 158 -17.53 17.52 -22.80
N HIS A 159 -18.08 17.53 -24.01
CA HIS A 159 -18.20 16.33 -24.83
C HIS A 159 -16.84 15.74 -25.20
N GLU A 160 -15.87 16.58 -25.60
CA GLU A 160 -14.52 16.14 -25.94
C GLU A 160 -13.80 15.55 -24.71
N ILE A 161 -14.04 16.10 -23.52
CA ILE A 161 -13.48 15.58 -22.27
C ILE A 161 -14.04 14.20 -21.94
N PHE A 162 -15.35 14.01 -22.10
CA PHE A 162 -15.98 12.71 -21.89
C PHE A 162 -15.52 11.68 -22.91
N GLU A 163 -15.43 12.02 -24.20
CA GLU A 163 -14.93 11.10 -25.22
C GLU A 163 -13.47 10.68 -24.99
N VAL A 164 -12.61 11.63 -24.62
CA VAL A 164 -11.20 11.33 -24.33
C VAL A 164 -11.07 10.50 -23.06
N SER A 165 -11.91 10.78 -22.05
CA SER A 165 -11.98 9.97 -20.83
C SER A 165 -12.50 8.56 -21.10
N GLU A 166 -13.51 8.40 -21.95
CA GLU A 166 -14.07 7.11 -22.34
C GLU A 166 -13.05 6.27 -23.12
N ARG A 167 -12.35 6.87 -24.09
CA ARG A 167 -11.24 6.21 -24.79
C ARG A 167 -10.14 5.77 -23.82
N ALA A 168 -9.73 6.65 -22.90
CA ALA A 168 -8.73 6.31 -21.89
C ALA A 168 -9.19 5.15 -20.97
N LEU A 169 -10.47 5.13 -20.57
CA LEU A 169 -11.04 4.02 -19.79
C LEU A 169 -11.08 2.72 -20.59
N GLN A 170 -11.39 2.78 -21.88
CA GLN A 170 -11.40 1.62 -22.76
C GLN A 170 -9.98 1.05 -22.94
N ASP A 171 -8.97 1.89 -23.05
CA ASP A 171 -7.55 1.49 -23.12
C ASP A 171 -7.06 0.86 -21.80
N VAL A 172 -7.49 1.39 -20.66
CA VAL A 172 -7.19 0.78 -19.35
C VAL A 172 -7.88 -0.58 -19.21
N SER A 173 -9.14 -0.69 -19.65
CA SER A 173 -9.90 -1.94 -19.62
C SER A 173 -9.30 -3.01 -20.53
N SER A 174 -8.83 -2.64 -21.73
CA SER A 174 -8.15 -3.56 -22.65
C SER A 174 -6.82 -4.03 -22.06
N SER A 175 -6.02 -3.12 -21.51
CA SER A 175 -4.75 -3.43 -20.85
C SER A 175 -4.93 -4.35 -19.64
N LEU A 176 -6.00 -4.16 -18.85
CA LEU A 176 -6.31 -5.02 -17.71
C LEU A 176 -6.72 -6.43 -18.15
N LYS A 177 -7.53 -6.54 -19.22
CA LYS A 177 -7.89 -7.84 -19.80
C LYS A 177 -6.66 -8.59 -20.30
N GLU A 178 -5.72 -7.88 -20.91
CA GLU A 178 -4.45 -8.45 -21.36
C GLU A 178 -3.58 -8.89 -20.19
N ALA A 179 -3.46 -8.08 -19.14
CA ALA A 179 -2.75 -8.45 -17.91
C ALA A 179 -3.36 -9.68 -17.22
N ARG A 180 -4.71 -9.78 -17.18
CA ARG A 180 -5.41 -10.97 -16.66
C ARG A 180 -5.10 -12.22 -17.50
N ARG A 181 -5.14 -12.11 -18.83
CA ARG A 181 -4.75 -13.21 -19.73
C ARG A 181 -3.30 -13.63 -19.50
N ALA A 182 -2.39 -12.68 -19.34
CA ALA A 182 -0.99 -12.95 -19.05
C ALA A 182 -0.80 -13.66 -17.69
N SER A 183 -1.58 -13.28 -16.66
CA SER A 183 -1.57 -13.95 -15.35
C SER A 183 -2.11 -15.38 -15.43
N GLN A 184 -3.24 -15.59 -16.10
CA GLN A 184 -3.84 -16.91 -16.31
C GLN A 184 -2.88 -17.84 -17.09
N LEU A 185 -2.18 -17.32 -18.10
CA LEU A 185 -1.16 -18.06 -18.84
C LEU A 185 0.03 -18.47 -17.95
N ARG A 186 0.41 -17.64 -16.97
CA ARG A 186 1.46 -18.00 -15.99
C ARG A 186 1.00 -19.11 -15.04
N GLU A 187 -0.24 -19.07 -14.58
CA GLU A 187 -0.80 -20.11 -13.71
C GLU A 187 -0.94 -21.45 -14.44
N VAL A 188 -1.44 -21.44 -15.67
CA VAL A 188 -1.51 -22.65 -16.51
C VAL A 188 -0.11 -23.21 -16.76
N ARG A 189 0.88 -22.35 -17.02
CA ARG A 189 2.29 -22.77 -17.21
C ARG A 189 2.89 -23.38 -15.93
N ALA A 190 2.54 -22.84 -14.75
CA ALA A 190 2.98 -23.38 -13.46
C ALA A 190 2.31 -24.72 -13.13
N GLY A 191 1.04 -24.90 -13.48
CA GLY A 191 0.28 -26.14 -13.25
C GLY A 191 0.73 -27.32 -14.14
N LEU A 192 1.29 -27.04 -15.32
CA LEU A 192 1.77 -28.07 -16.26
C LEU A 192 3.21 -28.54 -15.99
N GLY A 193 3.85 -28.10 -14.90
CA GLY A 193 5.17 -28.60 -14.49
C GLY A 193 6.31 -28.27 -15.46
N PHE A 194 6.12 -27.31 -16.38
CA PHE A 194 7.21 -26.83 -17.23
C PHE A 194 8.17 -25.99 -16.39
N GLY A 195 9.26 -26.63 -15.96
CA GLY A 195 10.36 -25.99 -15.26
C GLY A 195 10.84 -24.73 -15.98
N SER A 196 11.20 -23.71 -15.19
CA SER A 196 11.69 -22.41 -15.65
C SER A 196 12.85 -22.58 -16.61
N VAL A 197 12.60 -22.40 -17.91
CA VAL A 197 13.65 -22.30 -18.92
C VAL A 197 14.10 -20.85 -18.93
N ASP A 198 15.15 -20.55 -18.17
CA ASP A 198 15.92 -19.32 -18.31
C ASP A 198 16.61 -19.33 -19.68
N GLY A 199 16.09 -18.53 -20.60
CA GLY A 199 16.54 -18.53 -22.00
C GLY A 199 16.23 -17.21 -22.69
N SER A 200 17.15 -16.27 -22.53
CA SER A 200 17.50 -15.16 -23.43
C SER A 200 16.70 -15.08 -24.76
N LEU A 201 15.75 -14.14 -24.83
CA LEU A 201 15.30 -13.58 -26.11
C LEU A 201 15.16 -12.05 -26.01
N GLN A 202 16.07 -11.38 -26.70
CA GLN A 202 15.94 -9.99 -27.14
C GLN A 202 14.79 -9.90 -28.14
N ASN A 203 13.83 -8.98 -27.95
CA ASN A 203 13.05 -8.39 -29.04
C ASN A 203 12.54 -6.99 -28.68
N GLY A 204 12.81 -6.02 -29.56
CA GLY A 204 12.55 -4.59 -29.35
C GLY A 204 11.07 -4.18 -29.31
N ALA A 205 10.14 -5.09 -29.59
CA ALA A 205 8.70 -4.86 -29.46
C ALA A 205 8.22 -4.86 -28.00
N GLU A 206 8.80 -5.73 -27.16
CA GLU A 206 8.43 -5.85 -25.74
C GLU A 206 8.82 -4.60 -24.93
N ARG A 207 9.76 -3.77 -25.38
CA ARG A 207 10.11 -2.52 -24.69
C ARG A 207 9.04 -1.43 -24.82
N LYS A 208 8.20 -1.46 -25.85
CA LYS A 208 7.07 -0.51 -25.98
C LYS A 208 5.89 -0.96 -25.12
N GLU A 209 5.62 -2.26 -25.09
CA GLU A 209 4.65 -2.85 -24.16
C GLU A 209 5.10 -2.70 -22.70
N LEU A 210 6.38 -2.90 -22.36
CA LEU A 210 6.89 -2.65 -21.00
C LEU A 210 6.76 -1.19 -20.57
N ARG A 211 6.88 -0.22 -21.49
CA ARG A 211 6.68 1.21 -21.17
C ARG A 211 5.21 1.54 -20.97
N SER A 212 4.31 0.96 -21.78
CA SER A 212 2.86 1.03 -21.58
C SER A 212 2.46 0.40 -20.24
N LEU A 213 2.95 -0.81 -19.95
CA LEU A 213 2.78 -1.52 -18.68
C LEU A 213 3.37 -0.74 -17.50
N HIS A 214 4.51 -0.07 -17.67
CA HIS A 214 5.10 0.76 -16.62
C HIS A 214 4.26 1.99 -16.33
N LEU A 215 3.70 2.64 -17.36
CA LEU A 215 2.79 3.77 -17.19
C LEU A 215 1.47 3.32 -16.54
N LEU A 216 0.94 2.16 -16.95
CA LEU A 216 -0.25 1.55 -16.36
C LEU A 216 0.00 1.16 -14.89
N LEU A 217 1.17 0.58 -14.58
CA LEU A 217 1.61 0.28 -13.21
C LEU A 217 1.80 1.54 -12.39
N CYS A 218 2.27 2.65 -12.97
CA CYS A 218 2.34 3.94 -12.27
C CYS A 218 0.95 4.49 -11.96
N CYS A 219 0.00 4.43 -12.90
CA CYS A 219 -1.38 4.86 -12.68
C CYS A 219 -2.10 3.96 -11.66
N LEU A 220 -1.94 2.64 -11.76
CA LEU A 220 -2.43 1.67 -10.76
C LEU A 220 -1.79 1.89 -9.41
N ARG A 221 -0.50 2.24 -9.34
CA ARG A 221 0.18 2.54 -8.08
C ARG A 221 -0.32 3.83 -7.45
N ILE A 222 -0.62 4.87 -8.23
CA ILE A 222 -1.25 6.10 -7.74
C ILE A 222 -2.68 5.80 -7.25
N TYR A 223 -3.46 5.01 -8.00
CA TYR A 223 -4.80 4.59 -7.61
C TYR A 223 -4.81 3.73 -6.35
N ILE A 224 -3.95 2.71 -6.26
CA ILE A 224 -3.79 1.86 -5.07
C ILE A 224 -3.27 2.67 -3.89
N GLN A 225 -2.41 3.67 -4.12
CA GLN A 225 -1.92 4.53 -3.04
C GLN A 225 -3.01 5.49 -2.54
N HIS A 226 -3.89 5.97 -3.42
CA HIS A 226 -5.09 6.72 -3.06
C HIS A 226 -6.11 5.84 -2.32
N GLN A 227 -6.33 4.60 -2.77
CA GLN A 227 -7.17 3.61 -2.09
C GLN A 227 -6.58 3.14 -0.76
N ARG A 228 -5.24 3.05 -0.63
CA ARG A 228 -4.56 2.79 0.65
C ARG A 228 -4.69 3.95 1.61
N GLU A 229 -4.71 5.19 1.15
CA GLU A 229 -4.97 6.33 2.02
C GLU A 229 -6.42 6.40 2.49
N LEU A 230 -7.36 5.85 1.71
CA LEU A 230 -8.75 5.60 2.12
C LEU A 230 -8.91 4.33 3.00
N GLY A 231 -8.01 3.36 2.86
CA GLY A 231 -8.09 2.03 3.50
C GLY A 231 -7.03 1.72 4.55
N LYS A 232 -6.41 2.73 5.19
CA LYS A 232 -5.49 2.52 6.33
C LYS A 232 -6.27 2.04 7.56
N GLY A 233 -6.63 0.76 7.56
CA GLY A 233 -7.31 0.12 8.70
C GLY A 233 -7.11 -1.40 8.81
N ALA A 234 -6.88 -2.13 7.73
CA ALA A 234 -6.77 -3.59 7.82
C ALA A 234 -5.96 -4.18 6.66
N ALA A 235 -4.83 -4.83 6.96
CA ALA A 235 -4.20 -5.77 6.04
C ALA A 235 -3.17 -6.64 6.79
N ALA A 236 -3.61 -7.80 7.26
CA ALA A 236 -2.76 -8.90 7.68
C ALA A 236 -3.58 -10.21 7.69
N SER A 237 -4.19 -10.58 6.56
CA SER A 237 -4.86 -11.88 6.43
C SER A 237 -4.96 -12.29 4.97
N SER A 238 -4.77 -13.58 4.67
CA SER A 238 -4.85 -14.11 3.29
C SER A 238 -6.25 -14.04 2.66
N GLY A 239 -7.24 -13.46 3.36
CA GLY A 239 -8.54 -13.07 2.81
C GLY A 239 -8.53 -11.74 2.06
N ASP A 240 -7.46 -10.94 2.17
CA ASP A 240 -7.40 -9.59 1.60
C ASP A 240 -7.46 -9.58 0.05
N GLY A 241 -7.04 -10.68 -0.59
CA GLY A 241 -7.16 -10.83 -2.05
C GLY A 241 -8.62 -10.93 -2.51
N ILE A 242 -9.45 -11.67 -1.76
CA ILE A 242 -10.88 -11.83 -2.06
C ILE A 242 -11.63 -10.52 -1.79
N VAL A 243 -11.28 -9.83 -0.69
CA VAL A 243 -11.88 -8.52 -0.36
C VAL A 243 -11.51 -7.47 -1.42
N LEU A 244 -10.25 -7.48 -1.89
CA LEU A 244 -9.82 -6.56 -2.94
C LEU A 244 -10.47 -6.91 -4.29
N GLU A 245 -10.61 -8.19 -4.61
CA GLU A 245 -11.31 -8.64 -5.83
C GLU A 245 -12.78 -8.23 -5.81
N GLN A 246 -13.48 -8.46 -4.70
CA GLN A 246 -14.87 -8.03 -4.51
C GLN A 246 -14.98 -6.50 -4.59
N ALA A 247 -14.10 -5.75 -3.93
CA ALA A 247 -14.12 -4.29 -3.98
C ALA A 247 -13.87 -3.74 -5.40
N LEU A 248 -13.02 -4.40 -6.19
CA LEU A 248 -12.79 -4.06 -7.59
C LEU A 248 -14.00 -4.41 -8.46
N GLU A 249 -14.67 -5.52 -8.18
CA GLU A 249 -15.88 -5.96 -8.89
C GLU A 249 -17.06 -5.03 -8.61
N ASP A 250 -17.27 -4.65 -7.35
CA ASP A 250 -18.26 -3.66 -6.94
C ASP A 250 -17.97 -2.29 -7.55
N ASN A 251 -16.70 -1.85 -7.60
CA ASN A 251 -16.33 -0.58 -8.24
C ASN A 251 -16.57 -0.61 -9.76
N LEU A 252 -16.30 -1.75 -10.40
CA LEU A 252 -16.59 -1.93 -11.82
C LEU A 252 -18.09 -1.92 -12.09
N GLN A 253 -18.88 -2.54 -11.21
CA GLN A 253 -20.34 -2.57 -11.29
C GLN A 253 -20.94 -1.17 -11.14
N LEU A 254 -20.51 -0.41 -10.12
CA LEU A 254 -20.90 0.99 -9.92
C LEU A 254 -20.61 1.87 -11.15
N ARG A 255 -19.45 1.67 -11.79
CA ARG A 255 -19.09 2.40 -13.01
C ARG A 255 -19.99 2.02 -14.19
N LYS A 256 -20.39 0.75 -14.31
CA LYS A 256 -21.35 0.31 -15.35
C LYS A 256 -22.73 0.92 -15.13
N GLU A 257 -23.20 0.94 -13.89
CA GLU A 257 -24.50 1.53 -13.54
C GLU A 257 -24.52 3.04 -13.77
N LEU A 258 -23.46 3.76 -13.39
CA LEU A 258 -23.31 5.19 -13.70
C LEU A 258 -23.27 5.44 -15.21
N ASN A 259 -22.53 4.64 -15.98
CA ASN A 259 -22.48 4.77 -17.43
C ASN A 259 -23.85 4.48 -18.07
N ALA A 260 -24.59 3.49 -17.59
CA ALA A 260 -25.94 3.19 -18.06
C ALA A 260 -26.91 4.35 -17.76
N LEU A 261 -26.81 4.96 -16.58
CA LEU A 261 -27.64 6.11 -16.20
C LEU A 261 -27.29 7.36 -17.02
N ILE A 262 -26.01 7.57 -17.34
CA ILE A 262 -25.55 8.62 -18.26
C ILE A 262 -26.11 8.37 -19.66
N GLN A 263 -26.06 7.13 -20.16
CA GLN A 263 -26.63 6.77 -21.47
C GLN A 263 -28.15 6.97 -21.49
N GLU A 264 -28.88 6.52 -20.46
CA GLU A 264 -30.33 6.72 -20.35
C GLU A 264 -30.70 8.21 -20.36
N LYS A 265 -30.00 9.04 -19.57
CA LYS A 265 -30.22 10.49 -19.53
C LYS A 265 -29.87 11.15 -20.87
N ARG A 266 -28.82 10.67 -21.54
CA ARG A 266 -28.44 11.11 -22.88
C ARG A 266 -29.50 10.76 -23.92
N GLU A 267 -29.97 9.51 -23.96
CA GLU A 267 -31.02 9.05 -24.88
C GLU A 267 -32.33 9.80 -24.63
N ARG A 268 -32.67 10.09 -23.36
CA ARG A 268 -33.83 10.92 -23.02
C ARG A 268 -33.70 12.36 -23.54
N ALA A 269 -32.51 12.94 -23.46
CA ALA A 269 -32.24 14.27 -24.00
C ALA A 269 -32.25 14.29 -25.53
N GLU A 270 -31.69 13.26 -26.19
CA GLU A 270 -31.62 13.15 -27.65
C GLU A 270 -32.98 12.81 -28.28
N SER A 271 -33.81 12.00 -27.62
CA SER A 271 -35.16 11.64 -28.10
C SER A 271 -36.17 12.79 -27.99
N GLY A 272 -35.82 13.89 -27.31
CA GLY A 272 -36.73 15.02 -27.10
C GLY A 272 -38.00 14.63 -26.34
N ALA A 273 -38.02 13.47 -25.69
CA ALA A 273 -39.16 12.93 -24.95
C ALA A 273 -39.28 13.60 -23.56
N PHE A 274 -39.31 14.93 -23.54
CA PHE A 274 -39.97 15.65 -22.45
C PHE A 274 -41.45 15.69 -22.82
N SER A 275 -42.30 15.16 -21.94
CA SER A 275 -43.75 15.04 -22.17
C SER A 275 -44.31 16.32 -22.78
N ALA A 276 -44.84 16.17 -23.99
CA ALA A 276 -45.52 17.21 -24.74
C ALA A 276 -46.86 17.54 -24.07
N GLU A 277 -46.84 18.30 -22.98
CA GLU A 277 -47.97 19.09 -22.51
C GLU A 277 -47.44 20.46 -22.07
N GLY A 278 -47.29 21.38 -23.04
CA GLY A 278 -46.96 22.78 -22.78
C GLY A 278 -45.88 23.33 -23.70
N THR A 279 -46.33 24.01 -24.76
CA THR A 279 -45.52 24.65 -25.78
C THR A 279 -44.78 25.88 -25.22
N GLU A 280 -43.57 25.72 -24.65
CA GLU A 280 -42.52 26.77 -24.51
C GLU A 280 -41.22 26.32 -23.75
N VAL A 281 -40.91 25.02 -23.66
CA VAL A 281 -40.07 24.47 -22.56
C VAL A 281 -38.77 23.76 -23.04
N ALA A 282 -38.15 24.19 -24.14
CA ALA A 282 -36.88 23.57 -24.57
C ALA A 282 -35.66 24.03 -23.74
N GLU A 283 -35.68 25.27 -23.20
CA GLU A 283 -34.60 25.78 -22.34
C GLU A 283 -34.70 25.24 -20.90
N GLU A 284 -35.90 24.90 -20.43
CA GLU A 284 -36.13 24.41 -19.07
C GLU A 284 -35.61 22.98 -18.85
N GLY A 285 -35.67 22.10 -19.84
CA GLY A 285 -35.15 20.72 -19.69
C GLY A 285 -33.64 20.66 -19.42
N LEU A 286 -32.86 21.55 -20.05
CA LEU A 286 -31.42 21.67 -19.80
C LEU A 286 -31.14 22.27 -18.41
N LEU A 287 -31.90 23.32 -18.04
CA LEU A 287 -31.83 23.96 -16.71
C LEU A 287 -32.19 23.00 -15.58
N GLN A 288 -33.20 22.16 -15.78
CA GLN A 288 -33.66 21.16 -14.81
C GLN A 288 -32.63 20.04 -14.65
N PHE A 289 -31.95 19.63 -15.74
CA PHE A 289 -30.81 18.71 -15.66
C PHE A 289 -29.67 19.28 -14.80
N PHE A 290 -29.31 20.56 -15.00
CA PHE A 290 -28.27 21.21 -14.18
C PHE A 290 -28.70 21.42 -12.72
N GLN A 291 -29.99 21.67 -12.45
CA GLN A 291 -30.52 21.73 -11.08
C GLN A 291 -30.50 20.36 -10.38
N GLU A 292 -30.92 19.28 -11.05
CA GLU A 292 -30.83 17.92 -10.50
C GLU A 292 -29.38 17.51 -10.22
N ALA A 293 -28.46 17.83 -11.12
CA ALA A 293 -27.03 17.56 -10.94
C ALA A 293 -26.41 18.36 -9.79
N ALA A 294 -26.88 19.59 -9.54
CA ALA A 294 -26.45 20.40 -8.40
C ALA A 294 -26.92 19.84 -7.05
N LEU A 295 -28.09 19.19 -7.01
CA LEU A 295 -28.64 18.57 -5.80
C LEU A 295 -27.96 17.24 -5.42
N LEU A 296 -27.27 16.59 -6.38
CA LEU A 296 -26.54 15.34 -6.15
C LEU A 296 -25.13 15.54 -5.56
N GLN A 297 -24.74 16.77 -5.19
CA GLN A 297 -23.46 16.99 -4.49
C GLN A 297 -23.50 16.30 -3.10
N PRO A 298 -22.61 15.33 -2.84
CA PRO A 298 -22.56 14.65 -1.55
C PRO A 298 -21.89 15.57 -0.54
N GLY A 299 -22.66 16.36 0.20
CA GLY A 299 -22.08 17.14 1.32
C GLY A 299 -22.78 18.41 1.79
N SER A 300 -24.10 18.55 1.70
CA SER A 300 -24.82 19.62 2.42
C SER A 300 -25.91 19.08 3.37
N GLY A 301 -25.61 17.96 4.02
CA GLY A 301 -26.31 17.58 5.26
C GLY A 301 -25.64 18.25 6.44
N THR A 302 -26.32 19.22 7.05
CA THR A 302 -26.06 19.74 8.40
C THR A 302 -26.06 18.62 9.44
#